data_AF-A0A812VEM3-F1
#
_entry.id   AF-A0A812VEM3-F1
#
_cell.length_a   1.000
_cell.length_b   1.000
_cell.length_c   1.000
_cell.angle_alpha   90.00
_cell.angle_beta   90.00
_cell.angle_gamma   90.00
#
_symmetry.space_group_name_H-M   'P 1'
#
loop_
_entity.id
_entity.type
_entity.pdbx_description
1 polymer ?
#
loop_
_entity_poly.entity_id
_entity_poly.type
_entity_poly.pdbx_seq_one_letter_code
_entity_poly.pdbx_strand_id
1 'polypeptide(L)'
;MWGEAAKPRFEQAGGVPRTEEEFVDAAVKAGHPRNFQDVLPEVLQKAVHMQETLDDQALAKMRTCWIAKWAKRAEQLTHQEAELKRTFDLKTAYRQLAIAPESSWASYVACWDAAAAAPKIFRMRALPFGASRAVYSFLRIVMAVWFIAADQLAIPWTTFFDDFITFSRKAGSKHLQRTIEAFFKLLGWSFAEDGDKACPFALDFQALGIKISLSRFTDGTVFFCNTERRVLELKQTLQQVLDSGFLPQALALKLRGRMQFADGQLFGRTGRACMQAVTSHAWGDNGPELSQPARLAIKKFMSRLCADAPRVISVMSQAPWFVFTDACYEAGHASWPCGLGGVLFDQLGSAVDFFSVGLGAEERRLLGEGRSSQIIFEAELMALVVALRKWGPLLCTRLVMCYVDNNATRDVAISATARTAVPSALVEMLVTNEECMGFYPWYARVPSPSNVADRPSRELLNSFVWKGVSLPNSSVETELRECFDQLRQLTVK
;
A
#
# COMPACT_ATOMS: atom_id res chain seq x y z
N MET A 1 43.98 -15.32 -44.51
CA MET A 1 43.50 -13.94 -44.27
C MET A 1 42.15 -14.08 -43.56
N TRP A 2 42.17 -14.27 -42.24
CA TRP A 2 40.95 -14.36 -41.44
C TRP A 2 40.69 -12.95 -40.89
N GLY A 3 39.66 -12.30 -41.41
CA GLY A 3 39.30 -10.94 -41.04
C GLY A 3 38.95 -10.86 -39.56
N GLU A 4 39.52 -9.86 -38.88
CA GLU A 4 39.21 -9.54 -37.49
C GLU A 4 37.70 -9.35 -37.32
N ALA A 5 37.08 -10.22 -36.53
CA ALA A 5 35.71 -10.03 -36.08
C ALA A 5 35.66 -8.74 -35.24
N ALA A 6 34.91 -7.75 -35.72
CA ALA A 6 34.68 -6.49 -35.03
C ALA A 6 34.16 -6.76 -33.60
N LYS A 7 34.86 -6.20 -32.60
CA LYS A 7 34.45 -6.24 -31.20
C LYS A 7 33.01 -5.73 -31.04
N PRO A 8 32.21 -6.29 -30.11
CA PRO A 8 30.85 -5.82 -29.88
C PRO A 8 30.87 -4.35 -29.47
N ARG A 9 30.13 -3.52 -30.20
CA ARG A 9 29.87 -2.12 -29.83
C ARG A 9 28.84 -2.13 -28.72
N PHE A 10 29.23 -1.67 -27.54
CA PHE A 10 28.29 -1.38 -26.47
C PHE A 10 27.58 -0.06 -26.80
N GLU A 11 26.25 -0.08 -26.84
CA GLU A 11 25.46 1.14 -26.89
C GLU A 11 25.45 1.77 -25.50
N GLN A 12 26.27 2.80 -25.30
CA GLN A 12 26.19 3.66 -24.11
C GLN A 12 25.20 4.78 -24.41
N ALA A 13 24.02 4.73 -23.78
CA ALA A 13 23.11 5.86 -23.73
C ALA A 13 23.67 6.90 -22.76
N GLY A 14 24.38 7.90 -23.27
CA GLY A 14 24.68 9.13 -22.54
C GLY A 14 23.42 9.98 -22.45
N GLY A 15 22.72 9.94 -21.32
CA GLY A 15 21.72 10.95 -21.03
C GLY A 15 22.42 12.28 -20.73
N VAL A 16 21.95 13.39 -21.32
CA VAL A 16 22.35 14.72 -20.87
C VAL A 16 21.94 14.83 -19.39
N PRO A 17 22.88 15.08 -18.46
CA PRO A 17 22.51 15.28 -17.06
C PRO A 17 21.57 16.48 -17.01
N ARG A 18 20.38 16.28 -16.44
CA ARG A 18 19.50 17.39 -16.12
C ARG A 18 20.23 18.30 -15.14
N THR A 19 20.09 19.60 -15.28
CA THR A 19 20.39 20.50 -14.17
C THR A 19 19.55 20.14 -12.95
N GLU A 20 19.96 20.59 -11.77
CA GLU A 20 19.18 20.43 -10.54
C GLU A 20 17.74 20.95 -10.73
N GLU A 21 17.59 22.13 -11.34
CA GLU A 21 16.29 22.75 -11.63
C GLU A 21 15.44 21.90 -12.59
N GLU A 22 16.01 21.44 -13.71
CA GLU A 22 15.30 20.57 -14.66
C GLU A 22 14.88 19.24 -14.04
N PHE A 23 15.68 18.71 -13.11
CA PHE A 23 15.33 17.48 -12.41
C PHE A 23 14.17 17.71 -11.43
N VAL A 24 14.24 18.75 -10.59
CA VAL A 24 13.17 19.09 -9.65
C VAL A 24 11.87 19.38 -10.40
N ASP A 25 11.90 20.17 -11.47
CA ASP A 25 10.70 20.49 -12.26
C ASP A 25 10.08 19.22 -12.88
N ALA A 26 10.91 18.29 -13.37
CA ALA A 26 10.43 17.02 -13.89
C ALA A 26 9.90 16.08 -12.79
N ALA A 27 10.51 16.07 -11.60
CA ALA A 27 10.06 15.30 -10.44
C ALA A 27 8.69 15.80 -9.95
N VAL A 28 8.53 17.12 -9.84
CA VAL A 28 7.26 17.77 -9.47
C VAL A 28 6.18 17.44 -10.47
N LYS A 29 6.48 17.55 -11.78
CA LYS A 29 5.54 17.19 -12.84
C LYS A 29 5.12 15.71 -12.82
N ALA A 30 6.05 14.81 -12.50
CA ALA A 30 5.75 13.38 -12.39
C ALA A 30 4.91 13.05 -11.13
N GLY A 31 5.06 13.82 -10.06
CA GLY A 31 4.34 13.64 -8.81
C GLY A 31 4.70 12.34 -8.09
N HIS A 32 3.86 11.96 -7.13
CA HIS A 32 4.05 10.74 -6.35
C HIS A 32 3.31 9.55 -7.00
N PRO A 33 3.94 8.37 -7.21
CA PRO A 33 3.31 7.23 -7.91
C PRO A 33 2.06 6.63 -7.24
N ARG A 34 1.82 6.97 -5.97
CA ARG A 34 0.58 6.61 -5.25
C ARG A 34 -0.48 7.71 -5.27
N ASN A 35 -0.41 8.66 -6.20
CA ASN A 35 -1.47 9.64 -6.36
C ASN A 35 -2.76 8.90 -6.77
N PHE A 36 -3.83 9.06 -5.96
CA PHE A 36 -5.05 8.28 -6.09
C PHE A 36 -5.86 8.63 -7.34
N GLN A 37 -5.67 9.84 -7.90
CA GLN A 37 -6.41 10.28 -9.08
C GLN A 37 -6.05 9.45 -10.32
N ASP A 38 -4.80 9.02 -10.44
CA ASP A 38 -4.31 8.27 -11.60
C ASP A 38 -4.79 6.81 -11.62
N VAL A 39 -5.41 6.34 -10.53
CA VAL A 39 -5.80 4.92 -10.33
C VAL A 39 -7.26 4.65 -10.70
N LEU A 40 -8.11 5.68 -10.73
CA LEU A 40 -9.57 5.53 -10.95
C LEU A 40 -9.89 5.37 -12.44
N PRO A 41 -10.56 4.29 -12.87
CA PRO A 41 -11.05 4.16 -14.24
C PRO A 41 -11.98 5.29 -14.65
N GLU A 42 -11.95 5.70 -15.93
CA GLU A 42 -12.74 6.82 -16.45
C GLU A 42 -14.25 6.70 -16.15
N VAL A 43 -14.80 5.48 -16.20
CA VAL A 43 -16.21 5.22 -15.86
C VAL A 43 -16.55 5.57 -14.41
N LEU A 44 -15.63 5.34 -13.46
CA LEU A 44 -15.82 5.73 -12.06
C LEU A 44 -15.60 7.22 -11.86
N GLN A 45 -14.64 7.83 -12.57
CA GLN A 45 -14.47 9.28 -12.53
C GLN A 45 -15.76 9.98 -12.96
N LYS A 46 -16.40 9.53 -14.05
CA LYS A 46 -17.71 10.01 -14.50
C LYS A 46 -18.80 9.79 -13.45
N ALA A 47 -18.91 8.58 -12.88
CA ALA A 47 -19.92 8.27 -11.87
C ALA A 47 -19.77 9.14 -10.60
N VAL A 48 -18.53 9.36 -10.13
CA VAL A 48 -18.24 10.25 -8.99
C VAL A 48 -18.57 11.69 -9.34
N HIS A 49 -18.16 12.17 -10.51
CA HIS A 49 -18.46 13.54 -10.96
C HIS A 49 -19.98 13.79 -11.05
N MET A 50 -20.76 12.82 -11.54
CA MET A 50 -22.22 12.92 -11.56
C MET A 50 -22.82 12.96 -10.15
N GLN A 51 -22.27 12.21 -9.20
CA GLN A 51 -22.69 12.25 -7.80
C GLN A 51 -22.37 13.58 -7.12
N GLU A 52 -21.28 14.23 -7.52
CA GLU A 52 -20.88 15.54 -7.01
C GLU A 52 -21.74 16.66 -7.61
N THR A 53 -21.97 16.65 -8.92
CA THR A 53 -22.58 17.75 -9.67
C THR A 53 -24.10 17.72 -9.70
N LEU A 54 -24.72 16.54 -9.74
CA LEU A 54 -26.17 16.42 -9.77
C LEU A 54 -26.74 16.39 -8.34
N ASP A 55 -27.92 16.98 -8.17
CA ASP A 55 -28.67 16.81 -6.94
C ASP A 55 -29.22 15.37 -6.80
N ASP A 56 -29.59 15.00 -5.58
CA ASP A 56 -30.08 13.65 -5.29
C ASP A 56 -31.39 13.30 -6.04
N GLN A 57 -32.22 14.30 -6.38
CA GLN A 57 -33.48 14.09 -7.08
C GLN A 57 -33.26 13.79 -8.57
N ALA A 58 -32.35 14.50 -9.22
CA ALA A 58 -31.94 14.29 -10.60
C ALA A 58 -31.31 12.91 -10.77
N LEU A 59 -30.38 12.53 -9.88
CA LEU A 59 -29.81 11.18 -9.84
C LEU A 59 -30.90 10.12 -9.65
N ALA A 60 -31.84 10.37 -8.74
CA ALA A 60 -32.92 9.42 -8.49
C ALA A 60 -33.82 9.23 -9.71
N LYS A 61 -34.20 10.33 -10.37
CA LYS A 61 -35.01 10.30 -11.58
C LYS A 61 -34.31 9.53 -12.70
N MET A 62 -33.02 9.78 -12.92
CA MET A 62 -32.22 9.07 -13.93
C MET A 62 -32.21 7.56 -13.68
N ARG A 63 -31.86 7.14 -12.46
CA ARG A 63 -31.82 5.73 -12.05
C ARG A 63 -33.17 5.05 -12.18
N THR A 64 -34.23 5.68 -11.68
CA THR A 64 -35.59 5.13 -11.78
C THR A 64 -36.05 5.00 -13.22
N CYS A 65 -35.75 5.96 -14.09
CA CYS A 65 -36.09 5.88 -15.51
C CYS A 65 -35.39 4.69 -16.20
N TRP A 66 -34.12 4.47 -15.88
CA TRP A 66 -33.36 3.33 -16.41
C TRP A 66 -33.96 1.99 -15.93
N ILE A 67 -34.21 1.86 -14.62
CA ILE A 67 -34.79 0.64 -14.03
C ILE A 67 -36.18 0.36 -14.63
N ALA A 68 -37.05 1.38 -14.74
CA ALA A 68 -38.39 1.22 -15.29
C ALA A 68 -38.37 0.75 -16.76
N LYS A 69 -37.46 1.28 -17.57
CA LYS A 69 -37.27 0.87 -18.97
C LYS A 69 -36.97 -0.64 -19.06
N TRP A 70 -36.02 -1.12 -18.27
CA TRP A 70 -35.60 -2.51 -18.34
C TRP A 70 -36.53 -3.48 -17.62
N ALA A 71 -37.17 -3.06 -16.53
CA ALA A 71 -38.21 -3.86 -15.89
C ALA A 71 -39.37 -4.14 -16.86
N LYS A 72 -39.83 -3.12 -17.60
CA LYS A 72 -40.83 -3.27 -18.66
C LYS A 72 -40.35 -4.24 -19.75
N ARG A 73 -39.08 -4.17 -20.12
CA ARG A 73 -38.51 -5.08 -21.12
C ARG A 73 -38.43 -6.52 -20.62
N ALA A 74 -38.06 -6.74 -19.36
CA ALA A 74 -38.03 -8.06 -18.75
C ALA A 74 -39.43 -8.69 -18.71
N GLU A 75 -40.45 -7.92 -18.35
CA GLU A 75 -41.85 -8.35 -18.38
C GLU A 75 -42.28 -8.78 -19.79
N GLN A 76 -41.99 -7.96 -20.81
CA GLN A 76 -42.28 -8.29 -22.22
C GLN A 76 -41.60 -9.58 -22.70
N LEU A 77 -40.44 -9.91 -22.14
CA LEU A 77 -39.66 -11.08 -22.50
C LEU A 77 -40.01 -12.32 -21.67
N THR A 78 -40.89 -12.21 -20.66
CA THR A 78 -41.16 -13.30 -19.71
C THR A 78 -41.63 -14.58 -20.40
N HIS A 79 -42.47 -14.48 -21.45
CA HIS A 79 -42.94 -15.65 -22.20
C HIS A 79 -41.80 -16.36 -22.95
N GLN A 80 -40.97 -15.59 -23.67
CA GLN A 80 -39.81 -16.12 -24.39
C GLN A 80 -38.78 -16.71 -23.42
N GLU A 81 -38.64 -16.09 -22.25
CA GLU A 81 -37.76 -16.57 -21.20
C GLU A 81 -38.26 -17.88 -20.58
N ALA A 82 -39.58 -18.05 -20.41
CA ALA A 82 -40.19 -19.29 -19.95
C ALA A 82 -39.97 -20.45 -20.93
N GLU A 83 -39.94 -20.19 -22.23
CA GLU A 83 -39.59 -21.19 -23.26
C GLU A 83 -38.11 -21.62 -23.20
N LEU A 84 -37.23 -20.74 -22.71
CA LEU A 84 -35.79 -20.99 -22.59
C LEU A 84 -35.36 -21.51 -21.20
N LYS A 85 -36.11 -21.21 -20.13
CA LYS A 85 -35.77 -21.54 -18.74
C LYS A 85 -36.39 -22.87 -18.29
N ARG A 86 -35.54 -23.88 -18.05
CA ARG A 86 -35.86 -25.00 -17.14
C ARG A 86 -35.33 -24.63 -15.76
N THR A 87 -36.23 -24.46 -14.78
CA THR A 87 -35.93 -23.92 -13.44
C THR A 87 -34.91 -24.76 -12.66
N PHE A 88 -33.87 -24.09 -12.13
CA PHE A 88 -32.98 -24.60 -11.09
C PHE A 88 -32.85 -23.55 -9.99
N ASP A 89 -33.00 -23.98 -8.73
CA ASP A 89 -32.83 -23.17 -7.53
C ASP A 89 -31.34 -23.04 -7.21
N LEU A 90 -30.81 -21.82 -7.08
CA LEU A 90 -29.38 -21.60 -6.86
C LEU A 90 -29.13 -20.53 -5.79
N LYS A 91 -28.54 -20.98 -4.68
CA LYS A 91 -27.76 -20.17 -3.72
C LYS A 91 -26.26 -20.38 -3.95
N THR A 92 -25.44 -19.40 -3.57
CA THR A 92 -23.96 -19.26 -3.68
C THR A 92 -23.42 -18.66 -4.99
N ALA A 93 -22.43 -17.75 -4.88
CA ALA A 93 -21.92 -16.87 -5.95
C ALA A 93 -21.65 -17.56 -7.30
N TYR A 94 -20.68 -18.48 -7.37
CA TYR A 94 -20.32 -19.18 -8.60
C TYR A 94 -21.48 -20.00 -9.18
N ARG A 95 -22.39 -20.46 -8.32
CA ARG A 95 -23.55 -21.26 -8.76
C ARG A 95 -24.62 -20.44 -9.47
N GLN A 96 -24.51 -19.12 -9.53
CA GLN A 96 -25.45 -18.27 -10.28
C GLN A 96 -25.15 -18.25 -11.79
N LEU A 97 -24.01 -18.78 -12.23
CA LEU A 97 -23.62 -18.82 -13.63
C LEU A 97 -23.65 -20.25 -14.18
N ALA A 98 -24.32 -20.44 -15.32
CA ALA A 98 -24.44 -21.73 -15.99
C ALA A 98 -23.13 -22.17 -16.65
N ILE A 99 -22.94 -23.49 -16.76
CA ILE A 99 -21.88 -24.07 -17.60
C ILE A 99 -22.35 -24.05 -19.05
N ALA A 100 -21.52 -23.51 -19.95
CA ALA A 100 -21.78 -23.53 -21.39
C ALA A 100 -22.03 -24.97 -21.87
N PRO A 101 -23.05 -25.23 -22.72
CA PRO A 101 -23.38 -26.58 -23.18
C PRO A 101 -22.18 -27.36 -23.73
N GLU A 102 -21.27 -26.68 -24.42
CA GLU A 102 -20.05 -27.24 -25.04
C GLU A 102 -19.01 -27.66 -23.99
N SER A 103 -19.11 -27.13 -22.77
CA SER A 103 -18.24 -27.45 -21.64
C SER A 103 -18.85 -28.52 -20.72
N SER A 104 -20.00 -29.12 -21.07
CA SER A 104 -20.68 -30.08 -20.20
C SER A 104 -19.88 -31.34 -19.92
N TRP A 105 -19.01 -31.76 -20.85
CA TRP A 105 -18.17 -32.94 -20.69
C TRP A 105 -17.25 -32.85 -19.47
N ALA A 106 -16.87 -31.63 -19.05
CA ALA A 106 -16.02 -31.37 -17.88
C ALA A 106 -16.81 -31.09 -16.59
N SER A 107 -18.13 -31.29 -16.60
CA SER A 107 -19.03 -30.89 -15.49
C SER A 107 -19.48 -32.04 -14.60
N TYR A 108 -18.81 -33.20 -14.64
CA TYR A 108 -19.23 -34.39 -13.89
C TYR A 108 -18.39 -34.61 -12.64
N VAL A 109 -19.04 -34.99 -11.54
CA VAL A 109 -18.39 -35.45 -10.31
C VAL A 109 -18.94 -36.82 -9.92
N ALA A 110 -18.08 -37.68 -9.41
CA ALA A 110 -18.46 -38.98 -8.88
C ALA A 110 -18.29 -38.98 -7.36
N CYS A 111 -19.31 -39.44 -6.64
CA CYS A 111 -19.21 -39.69 -5.21
C CYS A 111 -19.76 -41.09 -4.87
N TRP A 112 -19.23 -41.70 -3.82
CA TRP A 112 -19.72 -43.00 -3.36
C TRP A 112 -21.08 -42.85 -2.69
N ASP A 113 -22.07 -43.62 -3.14
CA ASP A 113 -23.38 -43.73 -2.50
C ASP A 113 -23.36 -44.97 -1.59
N ALA A 114 -23.28 -44.74 -0.27
CA ALA A 114 -23.21 -45.81 0.72
C ALA A 114 -24.47 -46.67 0.77
N ALA A 115 -25.65 -46.12 0.42
CA ALA A 115 -26.90 -46.86 0.41
C ALA A 115 -27.00 -47.79 -0.82
N ALA A 116 -26.51 -47.31 -1.98
CA ALA A 116 -26.47 -48.11 -3.20
C ALA A 116 -25.22 -49.00 -3.32
N ALA A 117 -24.24 -48.83 -2.41
CA ALA A 117 -22.92 -49.45 -2.45
C ALA A 117 -22.24 -49.31 -3.84
N ALA A 118 -22.39 -48.13 -4.46
CA ALA A 118 -21.93 -47.88 -5.83
C ALA A 118 -21.54 -46.41 -6.04
N PRO A 119 -20.66 -46.10 -7.01
CA PRO A 119 -20.37 -44.73 -7.39
C PRO A 119 -21.58 -44.11 -8.11
N LYS A 120 -21.96 -42.90 -7.68
CA LYS A 120 -23.02 -42.11 -8.31
C LYS A 120 -22.43 -40.87 -8.97
N ILE A 121 -22.82 -40.65 -10.22
CA ILE A 121 -22.31 -39.56 -11.05
C ILE A 121 -23.33 -38.43 -11.09
N PHE A 122 -22.88 -37.22 -10.81
CA PHE A 122 -23.69 -36.00 -10.84
C PHE A 122 -23.14 -35.05 -11.89
N ARG A 123 -24.04 -34.47 -12.70
CA ARG A 123 -23.72 -33.40 -13.64
C ARG A 123 -23.97 -32.05 -12.98
N MET A 124 -22.94 -31.22 -12.93
CA MET A 124 -23.03 -29.83 -12.50
C MET A 124 -23.63 -28.99 -13.63
N ARG A 125 -24.59 -28.14 -13.29
CA ARG A 125 -25.25 -27.22 -14.25
C ARG A 125 -24.72 -25.80 -14.17
N ALA A 126 -24.11 -25.46 -13.04
CA ALA A 126 -23.53 -24.16 -12.75
C ALA A 126 -22.04 -24.29 -12.46
N LEU A 127 -21.32 -23.17 -12.50
CA LEU A 127 -19.87 -23.17 -12.35
C LEU A 127 -19.44 -23.87 -11.04
N PRO A 128 -18.50 -24.82 -11.10
CA PRO A 128 -18.08 -25.57 -9.93
C PRO A 128 -17.09 -24.78 -9.08
N PHE A 129 -17.13 -25.04 -7.76
CA PHE A 129 -16.07 -24.61 -6.86
C PHE A 129 -14.79 -25.40 -7.14
N GLY A 130 -13.63 -24.74 -7.02
CA GLY A 130 -12.32 -25.36 -7.22
C GLY A 130 -11.85 -25.46 -8.68
N ALA A 131 -12.70 -25.16 -9.67
CA ALA A 131 -12.25 -25.08 -11.06
C ALA A 131 -11.64 -23.70 -11.36
N SER A 132 -10.39 -23.66 -11.79
CA SER A 132 -9.69 -22.40 -12.08
C SER A 132 -10.44 -21.52 -13.09
N ARG A 133 -11.04 -22.11 -14.14
CA ARG A 133 -11.80 -21.38 -15.17
C ARG A 133 -13.14 -20.81 -14.68
N ALA A 134 -13.73 -21.38 -13.63
CA ALA A 134 -14.96 -20.86 -13.04
C ALA A 134 -14.73 -19.45 -12.48
N VAL A 135 -13.59 -19.23 -11.80
CA VAL A 135 -13.24 -17.94 -11.21
C VAL A 135 -13.10 -16.87 -12.29
N TYR A 136 -12.34 -17.13 -13.35
CA TYR A 136 -12.17 -16.17 -14.45
C TYR A 136 -13.49 -15.85 -15.16
N SER A 137 -14.33 -16.86 -15.39
CA SER A 137 -15.63 -16.67 -16.06
C SER A 137 -16.55 -15.82 -15.19
N PHE A 138 -16.58 -16.09 -13.88
CA PHE A 138 -17.33 -15.29 -12.91
C PHE A 138 -16.87 -13.84 -12.88
N LEU A 139 -15.56 -13.60 -12.77
CA LEU A 139 -14.99 -12.25 -12.75
C LEU A 139 -15.36 -11.44 -14.00
N ARG A 140 -15.38 -12.06 -15.20
CA ARG A 140 -15.80 -11.36 -16.43
C ARG A 140 -17.24 -10.86 -16.34
N ILE A 141 -18.14 -11.68 -15.83
CA ILE A 141 -19.55 -11.29 -15.69
C ILE A 141 -19.72 -10.24 -14.60
N VAL A 142 -19.10 -10.42 -13.43
CA VAL A 142 -19.10 -9.42 -12.35
C VAL A 142 -18.58 -8.08 -12.85
N MET A 143 -17.51 -8.07 -13.65
CA MET A 143 -16.98 -6.83 -14.21
C MET A 143 -17.96 -6.16 -15.19
N ALA A 144 -18.72 -6.93 -15.96
CA ALA A 144 -19.78 -6.38 -16.81
C ALA A 144 -20.93 -5.78 -15.97
N VAL A 145 -21.34 -6.47 -14.91
CA VAL A 145 -22.36 -5.98 -13.95
C VAL A 145 -21.88 -4.67 -13.30
N TRP A 146 -20.63 -4.65 -12.82
CA TRP A 146 -19.98 -3.48 -12.27
C TRP A 146 -19.99 -2.30 -13.25
N PHE A 147 -19.59 -2.54 -14.50
CA PHE A 147 -19.49 -1.52 -15.54
C PHE A 147 -20.86 -0.93 -15.86
N ILE A 148 -21.89 -1.77 -16.04
CA ILE A 148 -23.24 -1.32 -16.35
C ILE A 148 -23.76 -0.40 -15.25
N ALA A 149 -23.61 -0.75 -13.97
CA ALA A 149 -24.13 0.11 -12.91
C ALA A 149 -23.29 1.39 -12.71
N ALA A 150 -21.97 1.32 -12.91
CA ALA A 150 -21.12 2.50 -12.86
C ALA A 150 -21.49 3.49 -13.98
N ASP A 151 -21.62 3.01 -15.21
CA ASP A 151 -21.86 3.82 -16.41
C ASP A 151 -23.31 4.30 -16.51
N GLN A 152 -24.28 3.38 -16.35
CA GLN A 152 -25.69 3.65 -16.64
C GLN A 152 -26.48 4.17 -15.44
N LEU A 153 -26.03 3.85 -14.23
CA LEU A 153 -26.70 4.24 -12.98
C LEU A 153 -25.87 5.23 -12.14
N ALA A 154 -24.69 5.64 -12.64
CA ALA A 154 -23.76 6.51 -11.93
C ALA A 154 -23.48 6.03 -10.50
N ILE A 155 -23.24 4.72 -10.33
CA ILE A 155 -22.96 4.13 -9.02
C ILE A 155 -21.44 4.11 -8.81
N PRO A 156 -20.90 4.89 -7.86
CA PRO A 156 -19.49 4.86 -7.53
C PRO A 156 -19.24 3.64 -6.64
N TRP A 157 -18.88 2.52 -7.26
CA TRP A 157 -18.62 1.28 -6.54
C TRP A 157 -17.36 0.59 -7.02
N THR A 158 -16.79 -0.24 -6.15
CA THR A 158 -15.68 -1.13 -6.45
C THR A 158 -16.13 -2.56 -6.30
N THR A 159 -15.46 -3.48 -6.99
CA THR A 159 -15.75 -4.91 -6.92
C THR A 159 -14.47 -5.70 -6.62
N PHE A 160 -14.56 -6.67 -5.73
CA PHE A 160 -13.52 -7.67 -5.50
C PHE A 160 -14.18 -9.05 -5.40
N PHE A 161 -14.07 -9.83 -6.47
CA PHE A 161 -14.88 -11.05 -6.65
C PHE A 161 -16.38 -10.76 -6.46
N ASP A 162 -17.02 -11.34 -5.46
CA ASP A 162 -18.45 -11.19 -5.16
C ASP A 162 -18.77 -10.00 -4.24
N ASP A 163 -17.76 -9.33 -3.69
CA ASP A 163 -17.95 -8.17 -2.81
C ASP A 163 -18.04 -6.86 -3.62
N PHE A 164 -19.20 -6.22 -3.58
CA PHE A 164 -19.44 -4.88 -4.12
C PHE A 164 -19.48 -3.85 -3.00
N ILE A 165 -18.69 -2.78 -3.13
CA ILE A 165 -18.57 -1.73 -2.11
C ILE A 165 -18.90 -0.40 -2.75
N THR A 166 -19.82 0.35 -2.16
CA THR A 166 -20.25 1.65 -2.68
C THR A 166 -20.39 2.67 -1.56
N PHE A 167 -20.50 3.93 -1.92
CA PHE A 167 -20.76 5.03 -1.00
C PHE A 167 -21.81 5.97 -1.59
N SER A 168 -22.44 6.75 -0.73
CA SER A 168 -23.49 7.68 -1.11
C SER A 168 -23.52 8.87 -0.16
N ARG A 169 -24.05 9.99 -0.63
CA ARG A 169 -24.50 11.06 0.26
C ARG A 169 -25.61 10.52 1.17
N LYS A 170 -25.69 11.05 2.39
CA LYS A 170 -26.67 10.58 3.39
C LYS A 170 -28.10 10.61 2.85
N ALA A 171 -28.47 11.68 2.15
CA ALA A 171 -29.81 11.87 1.58
C ALA A 171 -30.13 10.88 0.44
N GLY A 172 -29.16 10.56 -0.41
CA GLY A 172 -29.31 9.60 -1.52
C GLY A 172 -29.15 8.11 -1.14
N SER A 173 -28.70 7.79 0.08
CA SER A 173 -28.33 6.42 0.50
C SER A 173 -29.46 5.39 0.32
N LYS A 174 -30.67 5.71 0.81
CA LYS A 174 -31.85 4.83 0.68
C LYS A 174 -32.26 4.60 -0.77
N HIS A 175 -32.19 5.63 -1.60
CA HIS A 175 -32.51 5.51 -3.02
C HIS A 175 -31.47 4.67 -3.76
N LEU A 176 -30.18 4.88 -3.47
CA LEU A 176 -29.11 4.09 -4.05
C LEU A 176 -29.25 2.61 -3.68
N GLN A 177 -29.52 2.31 -2.40
CA GLN A 177 -29.76 0.94 -1.94
C GLN A 177 -30.86 0.25 -2.77
N ARG A 178 -32.04 0.87 -2.87
CA ARG A 178 -33.17 0.32 -3.65
C ARG A 178 -32.84 0.18 -5.14
N THR A 179 -32.04 1.10 -5.69
CA THR A 179 -31.58 1.02 -7.08
C THR A 179 -30.70 -0.19 -7.30
N ILE A 180 -29.75 -0.45 -6.40
CA ILE A 180 -28.84 -1.61 -6.47
C ILE A 180 -29.64 -2.92 -6.32
N GLU A 181 -30.56 -2.98 -5.35
CA GLU A 181 -31.44 -4.15 -5.15
C GLU A 181 -32.27 -4.44 -6.41
N ALA A 182 -32.90 -3.40 -6.99
CA ALA A 182 -33.68 -3.54 -8.22
C ALA A 182 -32.82 -3.94 -9.41
N PHE A 183 -31.59 -3.41 -9.50
CA PHE A 183 -30.63 -3.74 -10.55
C PHE A 183 -30.21 -5.21 -10.48
N PHE A 184 -29.83 -5.71 -9.31
CA PHE A 184 -29.50 -7.14 -9.15
C PHE A 184 -30.69 -8.04 -9.43
N LYS A 185 -31.89 -7.70 -8.92
CA LYS A 185 -33.13 -8.46 -9.19
C LYS A 185 -33.46 -8.50 -10.69
N LEU A 186 -33.33 -7.38 -11.39
CA LEU A 186 -33.52 -7.29 -12.84
C LEU A 186 -32.55 -8.20 -13.61
N LEU A 187 -31.30 -8.30 -13.16
CA LEU A 187 -30.30 -9.17 -13.76
C LEU A 187 -30.42 -10.64 -13.31
N GLY A 188 -31.35 -10.97 -12.42
CA GLY A 188 -31.53 -12.32 -11.87
C GLY A 188 -30.44 -12.74 -10.88
N TRP A 189 -29.73 -11.78 -10.27
CA TRP A 189 -28.73 -12.06 -9.24
C TRP A 189 -29.37 -12.14 -7.86
N SER A 190 -29.08 -13.25 -7.18
CA SER A 190 -29.33 -13.45 -5.77
C SER A 190 -28.20 -12.81 -4.95
N PHE A 191 -28.58 -11.98 -3.97
CA PHE A 191 -27.66 -11.34 -3.03
C PHE A 191 -28.17 -11.51 -1.60
N ALA A 192 -27.36 -11.15 -0.60
CA ALA A 192 -27.78 -11.20 0.79
C ALA A 192 -28.75 -10.04 1.08
N GLU A 193 -30.03 -10.36 1.26
CA GLU A 193 -31.06 -9.37 1.63
C GLU A 193 -31.16 -9.18 3.15
N ASP A 194 -30.67 -10.14 3.95
CA ASP A 194 -30.70 -10.13 5.41
C ASP A 194 -29.37 -10.58 6.06
N GLY A 195 -29.19 -10.26 7.33
CA GLY A 195 -28.05 -10.67 8.16
C GLY A 195 -26.83 -9.75 8.07
N ASP A 196 -25.69 -10.20 8.60
CA ASP A 196 -24.45 -9.40 8.77
C ASP A 196 -23.86 -8.86 7.45
N LYS A 197 -24.31 -9.37 6.30
CA LYS A 197 -23.89 -8.93 4.96
C LYS A 197 -24.84 -7.91 4.34
N ALA A 198 -26.04 -7.74 4.89
CA ALA A 198 -27.06 -6.80 4.41
C ALA A 198 -27.13 -5.55 5.32
N CYS A 199 -25.96 -5.02 5.69
CA CYS A 199 -25.89 -3.85 6.55
C CYS A 199 -26.34 -2.58 5.81
N PRO A 200 -27.09 -1.68 6.46
CA PRO A 200 -27.43 -0.39 5.87
C PRO A 200 -26.19 0.48 5.70
N PHE A 201 -26.30 1.52 4.88
CA PHE A 201 -25.27 2.56 4.78
C PHE A 201 -24.94 3.13 6.17
N ALA A 202 -23.66 3.10 6.52
CA ALA A 202 -23.14 3.59 7.78
C ALA A 202 -21.80 4.30 7.58
N LEU A 203 -21.42 5.14 8.55
CA LEU A 203 -20.09 5.76 8.56
C LEU A 203 -18.99 4.73 8.88
N ASP A 204 -19.31 3.73 9.70
CA ASP A 204 -18.43 2.60 10.00
C ASP A 204 -19.02 1.33 9.40
N PHE A 205 -18.26 0.66 8.55
CA PHE A 205 -18.70 -0.58 7.91
C PHE A 205 -17.54 -1.56 7.72
N GLN A 206 -17.87 -2.83 7.47
CA GLN A 206 -16.87 -3.86 7.19
C GLN A 206 -16.92 -4.25 5.72
N ALA A 207 -15.76 -4.33 5.08
CA ALA A 207 -15.63 -4.80 3.71
C ALA A 207 -14.26 -5.48 3.54
N LEU A 208 -14.18 -6.52 2.71
CA LEU A 208 -12.93 -7.27 2.42
C LEU A 208 -12.17 -7.74 3.67
N GLY A 209 -12.90 -7.98 4.75
CA GLY A 209 -12.35 -8.39 6.04
C GLY A 209 -11.68 -7.28 6.85
N ILE A 210 -11.92 -6.00 6.55
CA ILE A 210 -11.41 -4.85 7.32
C ILE A 210 -12.55 -3.92 7.73
N LYS A 211 -12.32 -3.07 8.73
CA LYS A 211 -13.24 -1.99 9.13
C LYS A 211 -12.84 -0.71 8.43
N ILE A 212 -13.79 -0.04 7.78
CA ILE A 212 -13.59 1.26 7.12
C ILE A 212 -14.41 2.29 7.88
N SER A 213 -13.79 3.40 8.27
CA SER A 213 -14.46 4.52 8.95
C SER A 213 -14.43 5.79 8.12
N LEU A 214 -15.62 6.33 7.88
CA LEU A 214 -15.90 7.61 7.23
C LEU A 214 -16.21 8.72 8.24
N SER A 215 -15.93 8.50 9.53
CA SER A 215 -16.21 9.44 10.62
C SER A 215 -15.64 10.85 10.41
N ARG A 216 -14.52 10.97 9.68
CA ARG A 216 -13.88 12.24 9.31
C ARG A 216 -13.82 12.47 7.80
N PHE A 217 -14.76 11.89 7.05
CA PHE A 217 -14.79 12.00 5.60
C PHE A 217 -14.94 13.44 5.12
N THR A 218 -15.69 14.27 5.85
CA THR A 218 -15.86 15.70 5.55
C THR A 218 -14.57 16.51 5.70
N ASP A 219 -13.67 16.06 6.56
CA ASP A 219 -12.32 16.63 6.71
C ASP A 219 -11.36 16.04 5.67
N GLY A 220 -11.89 15.26 4.72
CA GLY A 220 -11.13 14.57 3.69
C GLY A 220 -10.31 13.38 4.21
N THR A 221 -10.70 12.76 5.33
CA THR A 221 -9.95 11.66 5.97
C THR A 221 -10.76 10.36 6.07
N VAL A 222 -10.13 9.24 5.70
CA VAL A 222 -10.71 7.88 5.78
C VAL A 222 -9.77 6.96 6.54
N PHE A 223 -10.32 6.17 7.45
CA PHE A 223 -9.56 5.19 8.24
C PHE A 223 -9.84 3.77 7.78
N PHE A 224 -8.77 2.98 7.71
CA PHE A 224 -8.80 1.54 7.44
C PHE A 224 -8.19 0.83 8.64
N CYS A 225 -8.99 -0.01 9.30
CA CYS A 225 -8.62 -0.68 10.54
C CYS A 225 -8.78 -2.20 10.39
N ASN A 226 -8.08 -2.94 11.24
CA ASN A 226 -8.40 -4.35 11.44
C ASN A 226 -9.77 -4.49 12.10
N THR A 227 -10.45 -5.62 11.86
CA THR A 227 -11.65 -5.93 12.63
C THR A 227 -11.28 -6.33 14.06
N GLU A 228 -12.10 -5.95 15.04
CA GLU A 228 -11.87 -6.26 16.46
C GLU A 228 -11.66 -7.76 16.70
N ARG A 229 -12.49 -8.58 16.04
CA ARG A 229 -12.35 -10.04 16.05
C ARG A 229 -10.96 -10.49 15.60
N ARG A 230 -10.42 -9.92 14.52
CA ARG A 230 -9.09 -10.29 14.02
C ARG A 230 -7.98 -9.86 14.96
N VAL A 231 -8.07 -8.65 15.51
CA VAL A 231 -7.10 -8.15 16.51
C VAL A 231 -7.06 -9.11 17.70
N LEU A 232 -8.22 -9.49 18.23
CA LEU A 232 -8.33 -10.40 19.38
C LEU A 232 -7.76 -11.80 19.07
N GLU A 233 -8.19 -12.42 17.97
CA GLU A 233 -7.75 -13.77 17.58
C GLU A 233 -6.23 -13.82 17.31
N LEU A 234 -5.67 -12.77 16.70
CA LEU A 234 -4.23 -12.72 16.41
C LEU A 234 -3.42 -12.42 17.67
N LYS A 235 -3.87 -11.49 18.52
CA LYS A 235 -3.25 -11.22 19.83
C LYS A 235 -3.18 -12.48 20.67
N GLN A 236 -4.27 -13.25 20.76
CA GLN A 236 -4.31 -14.51 21.50
C GLN A 236 -3.29 -15.51 20.96
N THR A 237 -3.16 -15.61 19.63
CA THR A 237 -2.19 -16.51 19.00
C THR A 237 -0.75 -16.09 19.28
N LEU A 238 -0.44 -14.80 19.19
CA LEU A 238 0.89 -14.25 19.49
C LEU A 238 1.26 -14.50 20.96
N GLN A 239 0.31 -14.28 21.87
CA GLN A 239 0.51 -14.52 23.30
C GLN A 239 0.78 -16.01 23.59
N GLN A 240 0.01 -16.93 23.00
CA GLN A 240 0.24 -18.37 23.15
C GLN A 240 1.64 -18.80 22.70
N VAL A 241 2.18 -18.22 21.63
CA VAL A 241 3.55 -18.50 21.16
C VAL A 241 4.59 -17.94 22.13
N LEU A 242 4.36 -16.74 22.67
CA LEU A 242 5.26 -16.15 23.66
C LEU A 242 5.31 -16.96 24.96
N ASP A 243 4.15 -17.42 25.42
CA ASP A 243 3.96 -18.18 26.65
C ASP A 243 4.50 -19.60 26.54
N SER A 244 4.24 -20.29 25.41
CA SER A 244 4.77 -21.63 25.19
C SER A 244 6.28 -21.61 24.98
N GLY A 245 6.82 -20.55 24.36
CA GLY A 245 8.21 -20.48 23.94
C GLY A 245 8.54 -21.40 22.76
N PHE A 246 7.53 -21.96 22.08
CA PHE A 246 7.69 -22.83 20.92
C PHE A 246 6.94 -22.28 19.70
N LEU A 247 7.63 -22.26 18.56
CA LEU A 247 7.08 -21.83 17.27
C LEU A 247 7.53 -22.79 16.15
N PRO A 248 6.88 -23.95 16.00
CA PRO A 248 7.18 -24.88 14.91
C PRO A 248 7.02 -24.23 13.53
N GLN A 249 7.80 -24.68 12.55
CA GLN A 249 7.83 -24.10 11.20
C GLN A 249 6.44 -23.90 10.56
N ALA A 250 5.58 -24.93 10.61
CA ALA A 250 4.22 -24.83 10.05
C ALA A 250 3.37 -23.74 10.74
N LEU A 251 3.51 -23.60 12.06
CA LEU A 251 2.84 -22.55 12.83
C LEU A 251 3.44 -21.18 12.52
N ALA A 252 4.76 -21.08 12.37
CA ALA A 252 5.47 -19.85 12.00
C ALA A 252 5.00 -19.30 10.65
N LEU A 253 4.88 -20.15 9.63
CA LEU A 253 4.41 -19.75 8.30
C LEU A 253 2.94 -19.31 8.32
N LYS A 254 2.08 -20.02 9.06
CA LYS A 254 0.68 -19.64 9.26
C LYS A 254 0.55 -18.32 10.01
N LEU A 255 1.34 -18.13 11.07
CA LEU A 255 1.38 -16.90 11.87
C LEU A 255 1.84 -15.73 11.02
N ARG A 256 2.92 -15.90 10.26
CA ARG A 256 3.45 -14.89 9.32
C ARG A 256 2.40 -14.45 8.31
N GLY A 257 1.61 -15.38 7.74
CA GLY A 257 0.51 -15.03 6.84
C GLY A 257 -0.59 -14.19 7.51
N ARG A 258 -0.96 -14.54 8.75
CA ARG A 258 -1.94 -13.76 9.53
C ARG A 258 -1.41 -12.37 9.92
N MET A 259 -0.14 -12.29 10.31
CA MET A 259 0.54 -11.02 10.59
C MET A 259 0.57 -10.14 9.34
N GLN A 260 0.90 -10.69 8.16
CA GLN A 260 0.93 -9.94 6.91
C GLN A 260 -0.42 -9.31 6.57
N PHE A 261 -1.52 -10.05 6.75
CA PHE A 261 -2.85 -9.51 6.50
C PHE A 261 -3.15 -8.35 7.45
N ALA A 262 -2.89 -8.53 8.75
CA ALA A 262 -3.18 -7.51 9.76
C ALA A 262 -2.32 -6.25 9.60
N ASP A 263 -1.03 -6.44 9.28
CA ASP A 263 -0.07 -5.35 9.05
C ASP A 263 -0.47 -4.48 7.85
N GLY A 264 -1.15 -5.05 6.84
CA GLY A 264 -1.66 -4.28 5.70
C GLY A 264 -2.65 -3.17 6.06
N GLN A 265 -3.23 -3.22 7.27
CA GLN A 265 -4.17 -2.21 7.79
C GLN A 265 -3.58 -1.37 8.92
N LEU A 266 -2.37 -1.71 9.37
CA LEU A 266 -1.60 -0.87 10.26
C LEU A 266 -0.78 0.12 9.43
N PHE A 267 -0.56 1.28 9.99
CA PHE A 267 0.27 2.27 9.34
C PHE A 267 1.78 1.95 9.52
N GLY A 268 2.61 2.37 8.54
CA GLY A 268 4.06 2.16 8.55
C GLY A 268 4.54 0.79 8.06
N ARG A 269 5.87 0.59 8.07
CA ARG A 269 6.53 -0.62 7.53
C ARG A 269 7.24 -1.47 8.57
N THR A 270 7.17 -1.07 9.85
CA THR A 270 7.82 -1.78 10.98
C THR A 270 7.44 -3.26 11.06
N GLY A 271 6.22 -3.63 10.65
CA GLY A 271 5.76 -5.02 10.69
C GLY A 271 6.53 -5.94 9.75
N ARG A 272 7.14 -5.38 8.68
CA ARG A 272 8.01 -6.14 7.78
C ARG A 272 9.21 -6.73 8.50
N ALA A 273 9.87 -5.95 9.35
CA ALA A 273 10.98 -6.44 10.17
C ALA A 273 10.51 -7.54 11.13
N CYS A 274 9.34 -7.39 11.74
CA CYS A 274 8.76 -8.41 12.60
C CYS A 274 8.49 -9.73 11.84
N MET A 275 7.88 -9.64 10.65
CA MET A 275 7.60 -10.79 9.79
C MET A 275 8.88 -11.46 9.28
N GLN A 276 9.93 -10.68 9.01
CA GLN A 276 11.23 -11.20 8.60
C GLN A 276 11.85 -12.04 9.72
N ALA A 277 11.85 -11.56 10.96
CA ALA A 277 12.37 -12.32 12.10
C ALA A 277 11.61 -13.65 12.30
N VAL A 278 10.27 -13.65 12.14
CA VAL A 278 9.46 -14.89 12.18
C VAL A 278 9.81 -15.83 11.02
N THR A 279 10.06 -15.28 9.82
CA THR A 279 10.45 -16.07 8.65
C THR A 279 11.84 -16.68 8.82
N SER A 280 12.82 -15.90 9.29
CA SER A 280 14.17 -16.37 9.60
C SER A 280 14.16 -17.46 10.67
N HIS A 281 13.28 -17.36 11.66
CA HIS A 281 13.10 -18.42 12.64
C HIS A 281 12.50 -19.69 12.03
N ALA A 282 11.51 -19.57 11.14
CA ALA A 282 10.86 -20.71 10.48
C ALA A 282 11.81 -21.53 9.59
N TRP A 283 12.84 -20.90 9.04
CA TRP A 283 13.84 -21.54 8.16
C TRP A 283 15.22 -21.71 8.81
N GLY A 284 15.37 -21.32 10.08
CA GLY A 284 16.63 -21.45 10.80
C GLY A 284 16.82 -22.85 11.37
N ASP A 285 18.07 -23.19 11.67
CA ASP A 285 18.44 -24.52 12.21
C ASP A 285 18.15 -24.69 13.71
N ASN A 286 17.61 -23.66 14.36
CA ASN A 286 17.38 -23.60 15.81
C ASN A 286 16.17 -24.44 16.29
N GLY A 287 15.59 -25.27 15.42
CA GLY A 287 14.43 -26.10 15.75
C GLY A 287 13.17 -25.28 16.09
N PRO A 288 12.19 -25.90 16.80
CA PRO A 288 10.92 -25.26 17.13
C PRO A 288 10.99 -24.30 18.33
N GLU A 289 12.13 -24.19 19.02
CA GLU A 289 12.28 -23.30 20.17
C GLU A 289 12.36 -21.83 19.74
N LEU A 290 11.53 -20.98 20.36
CA LEU A 290 11.38 -19.60 19.92
C LEU A 290 12.68 -18.80 20.13
N SER A 291 13.33 -18.46 19.02
CA SER A 291 14.54 -17.64 19.03
C SER A 291 14.30 -16.25 19.64
N GLN A 292 15.33 -15.69 20.29
CA GLN A 292 15.25 -14.36 20.90
C GLN A 292 14.88 -13.24 19.91
N PRO A 293 15.44 -13.19 18.67
CA PRO A 293 15.01 -12.21 17.67
C PRO A 293 13.52 -12.32 17.33
N ALA A 294 13.00 -13.55 17.13
CA ALA A 294 11.59 -13.77 16.86
C ALA A 294 10.70 -13.39 18.05
N ARG A 295 11.14 -13.66 19.28
CA ARG A 295 10.43 -13.26 20.50
C ARG A 295 10.29 -11.73 20.60
N LEU A 296 11.36 -10.98 20.36
CA LEU A 296 11.34 -9.52 20.36
C LEU A 296 10.44 -8.97 19.24
N ALA A 297 10.54 -9.55 18.04
CA ALA A 297 9.71 -9.20 16.89
C ALA A 297 8.21 -9.43 17.16
N ILE A 298 7.84 -10.57 17.76
CA ILE A 298 6.45 -10.89 18.12
C ILE A 298 5.92 -9.91 19.17
N LYS A 299 6.70 -9.59 20.21
CA LYS A 299 6.33 -8.57 21.21
C LYS A 299 6.12 -7.21 20.57
N LYS A 300 7.04 -6.77 19.70
CA LYS A 300 6.94 -5.50 18.96
C LYS A 300 5.68 -5.47 18.10
N PHE A 301 5.41 -6.54 17.34
CA PHE A 301 4.22 -6.63 16.50
C PHE A 301 2.92 -6.63 17.32
N MET A 302 2.88 -7.36 18.43
CA MET A 302 1.71 -7.40 19.31
C MET A 302 1.40 -6.03 19.91
N SER A 303 2.43 -5.29 20.34
CA SER A 303 2.27 -3.91 20.81
C SER A 303 1.64 -3.02 19.73
N ARG A 304 2.16 -3.07 18.50
CA ARG A 304 1.63 -2.33 17.35
C ARG A 304 0.17 -2.70 17.03
N LEU A 305 -0.13 -4.00 17.00
CA LEU A 305 -1.47 -4.51 16.75
C LEU A 305 -2.47 -4.03 17.81
N CYS A 306 -2.04 -3.90 19.07
CA CYS A 306 -2.89 -3.41 20.17
C CYS A 306 -3.03 -1.88 20.19
N ALA A 307 -2.00 -1.15 19.74
CA ALA A 307 -2.09 0.30 19.56
C ALA A 307 -3.09 0.69 18.47
N ASP A 308 -3.34 -0.22 17.51
CA ASP A 308 -4.33 -0.11 16.42
C ASP A 308 -4.27 1.22 15.68
N ALA A 309 -3.04 1.73 15.41
CA ALA A 309 -2.86 2.93 14.60
C ALA A 309 -3.42 2.68 13.20
N PRO A 310 -4.59 3.25 12.85
CA PRO A 310 -5.28 2.91 11.64
C PRO A 310 -4.50 3.43 10.44
N ARG A 311 -4.61 2.75 9.31
CA ARG A 311 -4.12 3.30 8.05
C ARG A 311 -5.04 4.44 7.62
N VAL A 312 -4.47 5.62 7.37
CA VAL A 312 -5.23 6.87 7.12
C VAL A 312 -5.02 7.39 5.69
N ILE A 313 -6.06 7.40 4.87
CA ILE A 313 -6.01 8.10 3.57
C ILE A 313 -6.60 9.49 3.76
N SER A 314 -5.86 10.53 3.35
CA SER A 314 -6.27 11.93 3.47
C SER A 314 -6.20 12.65 2.12
N VAL A 315 -7.10 13.60 1.86
CA VAL A 315 -7.02 14.52 0.71
C VAL A 315 -5.72 15.31 0.68
N MET A 316 -5.08 15.53 1.84
CA MET A 316 -3.75 16.14 1.95
C MET A 316 -2.67 15.37 1.18
N SER A 317 -2.89 14.08 0.90
CA SER A 317 -2.01 13.27 0.04
C SER A 317 -1.88 13.82 -1.38
N GLN A 318 -2.72 14.75 -1.85
CA GLN A 318 -2.60 15.35 -3.19
C GLN A 318 -1.54 16.46 -3.32
N ALA A 319 -0.95 16.92 -2.21
CA ALA A 319 0.16 17.87 -2.23
C ALA A 319 1.41 17.16 -1.69
N PRO A 320 2.19 16.50 -2.57
CA PRO A 320 3.37 15.76 -2.17
C PRO A 320 4.52 16.70 -1.78
N TRP A 321 5.34 16.25 -0.84
CA TRP A 321 6.63 16.86 -0.54
C TRP A 321 7.75 16.15 -1.28
N PHE A 322 8.80 16.88 -1.65
CA PHE A 322 9.99 16.34 -2.28
C PHE A 322 11.21 16.61 -1.40
N VAL A 323 11.80 15.54 -0.90
CA VAL A 323 12.95 15.53 0.00
C VAL A 323 14.16 15.05 -0.80
N PHE A 324 15.17 15.91 -0.92
CA PHE A 324 16.47 15.55 -1.47
C PHE A 324 17.47 15.47 -0.33
N THR A 325 18.27 14.41 -0.29
CA THR A 325 19.33 14.25 0.71
C THR A 325 20.62 13.78 0.06
N ASP A 326 21.73 14.19 0.65
CA ASP A 326 23.06 13.77 0.27
C ASP A 326 23.99 13.74 1.48
N ALA A 327 25.11 13.03 1.35
CA ALA A 327 26.21 13.10 2.30
C ALA A 327 27.54 13.10 1.56
N CYS A 328 28.55 13.73 2.15
CA CYS A 328 29.93 13.63 1.68
C CYS A 328 30.79 12.93 2.72
N TYR A 329 31.83 12.22 2.28
CA TYR A 329 32.86 11.68 3.17
C TYR A 329 34.24 11.76 2.51
N GLU A 330 35.09 12.60 3.06
CA GLU A 330 36.45 12.87 2.61
C GLU A 330 37.38 12.84 3.83
N ALA A 331 37.87 11.65 4.20
CA ALA A 331 38.64 11.44 5.43
C ALA A 331 39.83 12.39 5.64
N GLY A 332 40.43 12.88 4.54
CA GLY A 332 41.57 13.81 4.55
C GLY A 332 41.19 15.30 4.61
N HIS A 333 39.89 15.64 4.57
CA HIS A 333 39.45 17.04 4.59
C HIS A 333 39.58 17.62 6.01
N ALA A 334 40.29 18.75 6.13
CA ALA A 334 40.77 19.25 7.42
C ALA A 334 39.66 19.68 8.40
N SER A 335 38.58 20.26 7.90
CA SER A 335 37.49 20.85 8.70
C SER A 335 36.11 20.25 8.44
N TRP A 336 35.96 19.49 7.36
CA TRP A 336 34.68 18.94 6.89
C TRP A 336 34.84 17.52 6.33
N PRO A 337 35.30 16.56 7.15
CA PRO A 337 35.56 15.22 6.67
C PRO A 337 34.30 14.42 6.36
N CYS A 338 33.16 14.79 6.94
CA CYS A 338 31.87 14.17 6.67
C CYS A 338 30.77 15.20 6.90
N GLY A 339 29.83 15.33 5.96
CA GLY A 339 28.72 16.27 6.08
C GLY A 339 27.43 15.69 5.52
N LEU A 340 26.31 16.19 6.06
CA LEU A 340 24.96 15.79 5.69
C LEU A 340 24.22 17.01 5.14
N GLY A 341 23.53 16.82 4.02
CA GLY A 341 22.75 17.86 3.36
C GLY A 341 21.34 17.40 3.07
N GLY A 342 20.39 18.33 3.14
CA GLY A 342 19.03 18.07 2.67
C GLY A 342 18.32 19.33 2.22
N VAL A 343 17.46 19.19 1.21
CA VAL A 343 16.59 20.26 0.70
C VAL A 343 15.15 19.74 0.56
N LEU A 344 14.19 20.53 1.04
CA LEU A 344 12.75 20.25 0.98
C LEU A 344 12.08 21.16 -0.05
N PHE A 345 11.30 20.57 -0.96
CA PHE A 345 10.45 21.29 -1.92
C PHE A 345 8.98 20.94 -1.76
N ASP A 346 8.12 21.93 -1.96
CA ASP A 346 6.67 21.76 -2.01
C ASP A 346 6.16 21.16 -3.35
N GLN A 347 4.84 20.99 -3.46
CA GLN A 347 4.21 20.47 -4.67
C GLN A 347 4.35 21.35 -5.92
N LEU A 348 4.89 22.56 -5.80
CA LEU A 348 5.13 23.49 -6.91
C LEU A 348 6.61 23.57 -7.30
N GLY A 349 7.49 22.84 -6.61
CA GLY A 349 8.94 22.90 -6.83
C GLY A 349 9.61 24.13 -6.20
N SER A 350 8.93 24.79 -5.25
CA SER A 350 9.52 25.87 -4.46
C SER A 350 10.35 25.28 -3.33
N ALA A 351 11.58 25.75 -3.14
CA ALA A 351 12.39 25.38 -1.99
C ALA A 351 11.75 25.98 -0.72
N VAL A 352 11.48 25.13 0.28
CA VAL A 352 10.82 25.52 1.52
C VAL A 352 11.79 25.57 2.70
N ASP A 353 12.68 24.58 2.77
CA ASP A 353 13.66 24.49 3.86
C ASP A 353 14.90 23.71 3.39
N PHE A 354 16.04 23.95 4.03
CA PHE A 354 17.24 23.16 3.80
C PHE A 354 18.09 23.09 5.07
N PHE A 355 18.94 22.07 5.17
CA PHE A 355 19.97 21.98 6.18
C PHE A 355 21.32 21.58 5.61
N SER A 356 22.37 22.02 6.30
CA SER A 356 23.76 21.67 6.06
C SER A 356 24.48 21.52 7.39
N VAL A 357 25.04 20.34 7.66
CA VAL A 357 25.69 20.03 8.95
C VAL A 357 26.88 19.10 8.77
N GLY A 358 27.96 19.37 9.51
CA GLY A 358 29.17 18.55 9.53
C GLY A 358 29.16 17.57 10.70
N LEU A 359 29.72 16.38 10.51
CA LEU A 359 29.82 15.36 11.55
C LEU A 359 31.18 15.40 12.26
N GLY A 360 31.15 15.39 13.58
CA GLY A 360 32.31 15.30 14.45
C GLY A 360 32.97 13.91 14.43
N ALA A 361 34.15 13.80 15.06
CA ALA A 361 34.91 12.55 15.10
C ALA A 361 34.22 11.41 15.86
N GLU A 362 33.38 11.71 16.85
CA GLU A 362 32.61 10.67 17.55
C GLU A 362 31.49 10.10 16.67
N GLU A 363 30.73 10.98 16.04
CA GLU A 363 29.63 10.64 15.13
C GLU A 363 30.12 9.78 13.95
N ARG A 364 31.25 10.17 13.33
CA ARG A 364 31.88 9.37 12.26
C ARG A 364 32.30 7.97 12.73
N ARG A 365 32.87 7.84 13.94
CA ARG A 365 33.23 6.53 14.52
C ARG A 365 32.00 5.65 14.75
N LEU A 366 30.89 6.23 15.19
CA LEU A 366 29.61 5.52 15.33
C LEU A 366 29.10 5.00 13.99
N LEU A 367 29.22 5.79 12.91
CA LEU A 367 28.89 5.36 11.55
C LEU A 367 29.84 4.29 10.99
N GLY A 368 31.00 4.07 11.60
CA GLY A 368 31.93 3.00 11.22
C GLY A 368 33.34 3.46 10.85
N GLU A 369 33.66 4.75 11.01
CA GLU A 369 35.01 5.26 10.74
C GLU A 369 36.05 4.51 11.59
N GLY A 370 37.11 4.03 10.94
CA GLY A 370 38.14 3.18 11.54
C GLY A 370 37.84 1.68 11.54
N ARG A 371 36.57 1.27 11.37
CA ARG A 371 36.17 -0.12 11.10
C ARG A 371 36.04 -0.41 9.61
N SER A 372 35.61 0.60 8.85
CA SER A 372 35.49 0.59 7.40
C SER A 372 36.35 1.68 6.76
N SER A 373 36.81 1.47 5.52
CA SER A 373 37.54 2.48 4.75
C SER A 373 36.65 3.60 4.23
N GLN A 374 35.34 3.37 4.13
CA GLN A 374 34.33 4.29 3.64
C GLN A 374 33.08 4.17 4.52
N ILE A 375 32.46 5.31 4.85
CA ILE A 375 31.20 5.38 5.63
C ILE A 375 30.10 6.13 4.87
N ILE A 376 30.28 6.35 3.57
CA ILE A 376 29.39 7.17 2.74
C ILE A 376 27.96 6.63 2.74
N PHE A 377 27.79 5.31 2.70
CA PHE A 377 26.49 4.65 2.74
C PHE A 377 25.76 4.91 4.06
N GLU A 378 26.45 4.78 5.20
CA GLU A 378 25.91 5.07 6.52
C GLU A 378 25.59 6.55 6.70
N ALA A 379 26.44 7.44 6.18
CA ALA A 379 26.25 8.89 6.22
C ALA A 379 25.02 9.32 5.40
N GLU A 380 24.86 8.85 4.17
CA GLU A 380 23.69 9.16 3.36
C GLU A 380 22.38 8.63 3.96
N LEU A 381 22.42 7.42 4.52
CA LEU A 381 21.25 6.88 5.22
C LEU A 381 20.93 7.70 6.48
N MET A 382 21.94 8.21 7.19
CA MET A 382 21.75 9.16 8.28
C MET A 382 21.15 10.48 7.80
N ALA A 383 21.63 11.06 6.69
CA ALA A 383 21.07 12.29 6.11
C ALA A 383 19.57 12.13 5.84
N LEU A 384 19.16 11.00 5.25
CA LEU A 384 17.76 10.67 5.02
C LEU A 384 16.95 10.57 6.31
N VAL A 385 17.48 9.89 7.34
CA VAL A 385 16.79 9.75 8.64
C VAL A 385 16.63 11.12 9.33
N VAL A 386 17.67 11.95 9.32
CA VAL A 386 17.66 13.30 9.91
C VAL A 386 16.67 14.20 9.19
N ALA A 387 16.70 14.21 7.85
CA ALA A 387 15.77 14.99 7.03
C ALA A 387 14.30 14.67 7.36
N LEU A 388 13.96 13.38 7.46
CA LEU A 388 12.61 12.95 7.77
C LEU A 388 12.20 13.27 9.21
N ARG A 389 13.13 13.33 10.17
CA ARG A 389 12.83 13.84 11.52
C ARG A 389 12.58 15.33 11.52
N LYS A 390 13.49 16.07 10.91
CA LYS A 390 13.45 17.53 10.84
C LYS A 390 12.14 18.01 10.24
N TRP A 391 11.72 17.41 9.14
CA TRP A 391 10.51 17.81 8.42
C TRP A 391 9.27 17.01 8.80
N GLY A 392 9.37 16.05 9.72
CA GLY A 392 8.26 15.20 10.17
C GLY A 392 6.92 15.94 10.39
N PRO A 393 6.91 17.10 11.08
CA PRO A 393 5.69 17.90 11.26
C PRO A 393 5.04 18.37 9.94
N LEU A 394 5.83 18.66 8.90
CA LEU A 394 5.35 19.06 7.57
C LEU A 394 4.91 17.86 6.72
N LEU A 395 5.61 16.74 6.88
CA LEU A 395 5.40 15.52 6.09
C LEU A 395 4.17 14.73 6.56
N CYS A 396 3.68 14.97 7.78
CA CYS A 396 2.61 14.18 8.40
C CYS A 396 1.37 14.05 7.50
N THR A 397 0.89 12.81 7.29
CA THR A 397 -0.25 12.46 6.42
C THR A 397 -0.10 12.79 4.93
N ARG A 398 1.09 13.20 4.48
CA ARG A 398 1.39 13.54 3.09
C ARG A 398 2.04 12.37 2.33
N LEU A 399 1.97 12.44 1.01
CA LEU A 399 2.85 11.69 0.12
C LEU A 399 4.22 12.37 0.10
N VAL A 400 5.31 11.59 0.15
CA VAL A 400 6.67 12.15 0.23
C VAL A 400 7.57 11.43 -0.76
N MET A 401 8.13 12.17 -1.72
CA MET A 401 9.16 11.68 -2.62
C MET A 401 10.53 11.91 -1.98
N CYS A 402 11.26 10.84 -1.70
CA CYS A 402 12.61 10.91 -1.15
C CYS A 402 13.62 10.56 -2.25
N TYR A 403 14.42 11.54 -2.66
CA TYR A 403 15.46 11.39 -3.66
C TYR A 403 16.83 11.25 -2.98
N VAL A 404 17.50 10.15 -3.30
CA VAL A 404 18.86 9.83 -2.85
C VAL A 404 19.73 9.48 -4.06
N ASP A 405 21.03 9.69 -3.97
CA ASP A 405 21.95 9.43 -5.07
C ASP A 405 22.76 8.11 -4.88
N ASN A 406 22.63 7.41 -3.76
CA ASN A 406 23.19 6.07 -3.61
C ASN A 406 22.13 4.99 -3.75
N ASN A 407 22.39 4.05 -4.66
CA ASN A 407 21.50 2.91 -4.88
C ASN A 407 21.42 2.01 -3.64
N ALA A 408 22.50 1.84 -2.88
CA ALA A 408 22.46 1.04 -1.66
C ALA A 408 21.53 1.69 -0.62
N THR A 409 21.66 3.01 -0.39
CA THR A 409 20.79 3.79 0.51
C THR A 409 19.33 3.68 0.07
N ARG A 410 19.06 3.88 -1.22
CA ARG A 410 17.73 3.72 -1.81
C ARG A 410 17.17 2.32 -1.57
N ASP A 411 17.95 1.29 -1.86
CA ASP A 411 17.46 -0.09 -1.86
C ASP A 411 17.20 -0.60 -0.43
N VAL A 412 18.00 -0.20 0.55
CA VAL A 412 17.71 -0.51 1.96
C VAL A 412 16.53 0.30 2.49
N ALA A 413 16.36 1.56 2.07
CA ALA A 413 15.18 2.35 2.40
C ALA A 413 13.90 1.72 1.81
N ILE A 414 13.91 1.22 0.56
CA ILE A 414 12.78 0.52 -0.07
C ILE A 414 12.51 -0.82 0.60
N SER A 415 13.55 -1.64 0.79
CA SER A 415 13.39 -2.99 1.33
C SER A 415 13.08 -2.97 2.83
N ALA A 416 13.41 -1.89 3.55
CA ALA A 416 13.37 -1.81 5.00
C ALA A 416 14.17 -2.95 5.66
N THR A 417 15.31 -3.30 5.06
CA THR A 417 16.19 -4.36 5.53
C THR A 417 17.64 -4.01 5.22
N ALA A 418 18.52 -4.19 6.19
CA ALA A 418 19.96 -4.12 5.99
C ALA A 418 20.65 -5.34 6.65
N ARG A 419 21.96 -5.51 6.40
CA ARG A 419 22.73 -6.68 6.82
C ARG A 419 23.72 -6.40 7.95
N THR A 420 24.14 -5.16 8.10
CA THR A 420 25.15 -4.73 9.09
C THR A 420 24.48 -3.92 10.20
N ALA A 421 25.08 -3.92 11.40
CA ALA A 421 24.44 -3.37 12.60
C ALA A 421 24.03 -1.89 12.47
N VAL A 422 24.93 -1.04 11.97
CA VAL A 422 24.69 0.41 11.83
C VAL A 422 23.58 0.70 10.80
N PRO A 423 23.67 0.27 9.54
CA PRO A 423 22.57 0.37 8.59
C PRO A 423 21.25 -0.22 9.06
N SER A 424 21.26 -1.37 9.75
CA SER A 424 20.03 -1.97 10.29
C SER A 424 19.37 -1.08 11.35
N ALA A 425 20.17 -0.48 12.23
CA ALA A 425 19.67 0.49 13.20
C ALA A 425 19.12 1.76 12.52
N LEU A 426 19.81 2.30 11.51
CA LEU A 426 19.34 3.46 10.76
C LEU A 426 18.04 3.16 9.98
N VAL A 427 17.93 1.97 9.38
CA VAL A 427 16.69 1.53 8.73
C VAL A 427 15.56 1.35 9.75
N GLU A 428 15.85 0.84 10.96
CA GLU A 428 14.86 0.78 12.04
C GLU A 428 14.36 2.19 12.42
N MET A 429 15.27 3.15 12.54
CA MET A 429 14.92 4.55 12.80
C MET A 429 14.09 5.14 11.66
N LEU A 430 14.45 4.87 10.41
CA LEU A 430 13.73 5.30 9.22
C LEU A 430 12.27 4.83 9.25
N VAL A 431 12.03 3.53 9.43
CA VAL A 431 10.67 2.98 9.43
C VAL A 431 9.86 3.39 10.67
N THR A 432 10.53 3.64 11.80
CA THR A 432 9.88 4.22 12.98
C THR A 432 9.47 5.66 12.75
N ASN A 433 10.32 6.49 12.13
CA ASN A 433 9.96 7.86 11.76
C ASN A 433 8.75 7.86 10.83
N GLU A 434 8.76 6.99 9.79
CA GLU A 434 7.61 6.80 8.91
C GLU A 434 6.34 6.56 9.72
N GLU A 435 6.33 5.49 10.55
CA GLU A 435 5.18 5.06 11.34
C GLU A 435 4.69 6.14 12.31
N CYS A 436 5.57 6.76 13.08
CA CYS A 436 5.22 7.77 14.07
C CYS A 436 4.69 9.06 13.42
N MET A 437 5.22 9.45 12.27
CA MET A 437 4.87 10.71 11.60
C MET A 437 3.71 10.55 10.61
N GLY A 438 3.31 9.34 10.25
CA GLY A 438 2.09 9.18 9.44
C GLY A 438 2.26 9.52 7.96
N PHE A 439 3.48 9.58 7.41
CA PHE A 439 3.71 9.94 6.00
C PHE A 439 3.95 8.74 5.07
N TYR A 440 3.69 8.93 3.77
CA TYR A 440 3.79 7.89 2.75
C TYR A 440 5.02 8.10 1.86
N PRO A 441 6.17 7.47 2.17
CA PRO A 441 7.38 7.68 1.39
C PRO A 441 7.37 6.89 0.07
N TRP A 442 8.06 7.47 -0.91
CA TRP A 442 8.55 6.81 -2.10
C TRP A 442 10.01 7.16 -2.30
N TYR A 443 10.88 6.15 -2.25
CA TYR A 443 12.32 6.33 -2.39
C TYR A 443 12.74 6.16 -3.85
N ALA A 444 13.41 7.17 -4.40
CA ALA A 444 13.83 7.24 -5.80
C ALA A 444 15.30 7.68 -5.93
N ARG A 445 15.90 7.42 -7.10
CA ARG A 445 17.27 7.84 -7.43
C ARG A 445 17.24 9.24 -8.06
N VAL A 446 18.12 10.14 -7.61
CA VAL A 446 18.42 11.42 -8.30
C VAL A 446 19.88 11.41 -8.76
N PRO A 447 20.21 11.46 -10.07
CA PRO A 447 21.60 11.47 -10.56
C PRO A 447 22.48 12.44 -9.77
N SER A 448 23.69 12.04 -9.39
CA SER A 448 24.55 12.85 -8.50
C SER A 448 24.81 14.27 -9.07
N PRO A 449 25.05 14.46 -10.38
CA PRO A 449 25.17 15.82 -10.96
C PRO A 449 23.87 16.65 -10.94
N SER A 450 22.73 16.03 -10.66
CA SER A 450 21.41 16.65 -10.56
C SER A 450 20.91 16.73 -9.11
N ASN A 451 21.70 16.27 -8.14
CA ASN A 451 21.28 16.23 -6.74
C ASN A 451 21.51 17.58 -6.07
N VAL A 452 20.44 18.33 -5.91
CA VAL A 452 20.44 19.64 -5.24
C VAL A 452 20.93 19.60 -3.79
N ALA A 453 20.96 18.42 -3.16
CA ALA A 453 21.48 18.24 -1.81
C ALA A 453 23.02 18.01 -1.76
N ASP A 454 23.70 17.83 -2.88
CA ASP A 454 25.16 17.62 -2.94
C ASP A 454 25.91 18.79 -2.30
N ARG A 455 25.60 20.03 -2.71
CA ARG A 455 26.27 21.22 -2.19
C ARG A 455 26.04 21.42 -0.68
N PRO A 456 24.80 21.37 -0.15
CA PRO A 456 24.57 21.40 1.30
C PRO A 456 25.32 20.33 2.09
N SER A 457 25.63 19.17 1.49
CA SER A 457 26.37 18.11 2.17
C SER A 457 27.89 18.36 2.26
N ARG A 458 28.46 19.10 1.31
CA ARG A 458 29.92 19.29 1.15
C ARG A 458 30.51 20.47 1.91
N GLU A 459 29.71 21.47 2.21
CA GLU A 459 30.17 22.69 2.88
C GLU A 459 29.09 23.24 3.81
N LEU A 460 29.49 23.90 4.90
CA LEU A 460 28.56 24.62 5.75
C LEU A 460 28.01 25.85 5.02
N LEU A 461 26.75 25.75 4.59
CA LEU A 461 26.04 26.86 3.98
C LEU A 461 25.30 27.67 5.06
N ASN A 462 25.40 29.00 4.99
CA ASN A 462 24.55 29.89 5.79
C ASN A 462 23.19 30.14 5.10
N SER A 463 23.19 30.11 3.77
CA SER A 463 22.01 30.31 2.95
C SER A 463 22.06 29.47 1.68
N PHE A 464 20.91 28.95 1.27
CA PHE A 464 20.69 28.24 0.01
C PHE A 464 19.85 29.12 -0.90
N VAL A 465 20.25 29.28 -2.17
CA VAL A 465 19.54 30.11 -3.14
C VAL A 465 18.94 29.21 -4.21
N TRP A 466 17.62 29.28 -4.38
CA TRP A 466 16.87 28.52 -5.38
C TRP A 466 15.96 29.44 -6.19
N LYS A 467 16.12 29.47 -7.52
CA LYS A 467 15.31 30.31 -8.43
C LYS A 467 15.15 31.77 -7.93
N GLY A 468 16.23 32.33 -7.37
CA GLY A 468 16.27 33.70 -6.84
C GLY A 468 15.76 33.88 -5.40
N VAL A 469 15.27 32.84 -4.74
CA VAL A 469 14.83 32.85 -3.34
C VAL A 469 15.95 32.34 -2.44
N SER A 470 16.32 33.12 -1.41
CA SER A 470 17.31 32.71 -0.42
C SER A 470 16.64 32.18 0.85
N LEU A 471 17.02 30.99 1.27
CA LEU A 471 16.62 30.35 2.51
C LEU A 471 17.79 30.36 3.50
N PRO A 472 17.56 30.53 4.81
CA PRO A 472 18.59 30.35 5.84
C PRO A 472 18.79 28.86 6.16
N ASN A 473 19.99 28.49 6.59
CA ASN A 473 20.27 27.11 7.04
C ASN A 473 19.47 26.78 8.30
N SER A 474 18.60 25.78 8.22
CA SER A 474 17.85 25.29 9.36
C SER A 474 18.69 24.36 10.22
N SER A 475 18.79 24.66 11.51
CA SER A 475 19.47 23.77 12.46
C SER A 475 18.77 22.41 12.54
N VAL A 476 19.59 21.36 12.53
CA VAL A 476 19.24 19.95 12.73
C VAL A 476 19.97 19.32 13.92
N GLU A 477 20.62 20.12 14.77
CA GLU A 477 21.46 19.62 15.86
C GLU A 477 20.69 18.73 16.85
N THR A 478 19.41 19.07 17.10
CA THR A 478 18.58 18.29 18.02
C THR A 478 18.24 16.93 17.43
N GLU A 479 17.76 16.91 16.19
CA GLU A 479 17.42 15.69 15.47
C GLU A 479 18.64 14.79 15.27
N LEU A 480 19.80 15.38 14.96
CA LEU A 480 21.06 14.67 14.79
C LEU A 480 21.52 14.02 16.09
N ARG A 481 21.50 14.75 17.20
CA ARG A 481 21.85 14.22 18.53
C ARG A 481 20.93 13.05 18.90
N GLU A 482 19.62 13.21 18.75
CA GLU A 482 18.65 12.14 19.00
C GLU A 482 18.87 10.93 18.10
N CYS A 483 19.28 11.15 16.85
CA CYS A 483 19.64 10.08 15.93
C CYS A 483 20.84 9.28 16.43
N PHE A 484 21.92 9.95 16.84
CA PHE A 484 23.11 9.27 17.34
C PHE A 484 22.90 8.59 18.69
N ASP A 485 22.11 9.18 19.59
CA ASP A 485 21.73 8.56 20.86
C ASP A 485 20.97 7.26 20.64
N GLN A 486 20.01 7.25 19.71
CA GLN A 486 19.29 6.04 19.36
C GLN A 486 20.18 5.02 18.64
N LEU A 487 21.07 5.47 17.76
CA LEU A 487 22.03 4.60 17.08
C LEU A 487 22.89 3.84 18.11
N ARG A 488 23.42 4.53 19.13
CA ARG A 488 24.18 3.91 20.23
C ARG A 488 23.36 2.81 20.93
N GLN A 489 22.09 3.08 21.24
CA GLN A 489 21.22 2.11 21.92
C GLN A 489 20.92 0.86 21.07
N LEU A 490 20.81 1.03 19.75
CA LEU A 490 20.48 -0.05 18.83
C LEU A 490 21.69 -0.90 18.44
N THR A 491 22.91 -0.33 18.42
CA THR A 491 24.14 -1.04 18.02
C THR A 491 24.90 -1.72 19.16
N VAL A 492 24.54 -1.45 20.42
CA VAL A 492 25.17 -2.06 21.62
C VAL A 492 24.51 -3.39 22.02
N LYS A 493 23.43 -3.79 21.35
CA LYS A 493 22.81 -5.12 21.46
C LYS A 493 23.43 -6.09 20.47
#